data_AF-A0A540VE21-F1
#
_entry.id   AF-A0A540VE21-F1
#
_cell.length_a   1.000
_cell.length_b   1.000
_cell.length_c   1.000
_cell.angle_alpha   90.00
_cell.angle_beta   90.00
_cell.angle_gamma   90.00
#
_symmetry.space_group_name_H-M   'P 1'
#
loop_
_entity.id
_entity.type
_entity.pdbx_description
1 polymer ?
#
loop_
_entity_poly.entity_id
_entity_poly.type
_entity_poly.pdbx_seq_one_letter_code
_entity_poly.pdbx_strand_id
1 'polypeptide(L)' 'MDCPNCNTWNPDDKDVCWRCQTPLPKVTDQKKKRPRTFAGFPIWMWIVLILLFAATSFGQCMFVGVPGS' A
#
# COMPACT_ATOMS: atom_id res chain seq x y z
N MET A 1 25.32 0.43 7.02
CA MET A 1 25.17 1.35 8.16
C MET A 1 26.42 1.39 9.06
N ASP A 2 26.72 2.50 9.75
CA ASP A 2 27.87 2.58 10.67
C ASP A 2 27.53 2.07 12.08
N CYS A 3 28.46 1.35 12.70
CA CYS A 3 28.29 0.81 14.05
C CYS A 3 28.34 1.92 15.11
N PRO A 4 27.36 2.03 16.03
CA PRO A 4 27.31 3.10 17.04
C PRO A 4 28.37 2.98 18.14
N ASN A 5 29.06 1.83 18.24
CA ASN A 5 30.08 1.59 19.26
C ASN A 5 31.50 1.89 18.76
N CYS A 6 31.84 1.49 17.53
CA CYS A 6 33.21 1.61 16.99
C CYS A 6 33.31 2.43 15.69
N ASN A 7 32.21 3.01 15.22
CA ASN A 7 32.10 3.82 14.00
C ASN A 7 32.65 3.15 12.73
N THR A 8 32.73 1.81 12.72
CA THR A 8 33.07 1.06 11.51
C THR A 8 31.82 0.92 10.63
N TRP A 9 32.01 1.00 9.32
CA TRP A 9 30.95 0.68 8.38
C TRP A 9 30.60 -0.82 8.40
N ASN A 10 29.32 -1.14 8.39
CA ASN A 10 28.77 -2.49 8.43
C ASN A 10 27.74 -2.70 7.30
N PRO A 11 27.69 -3.86 6.65
CA PRO A 11 26.63 -4.19 5.70
C PRO A 11 25.27 -4.25 6.39
N ASP A 12 24.20 -3.97 5.64
CA ASP A 12 22.84 -3.83 6.18
C ASP A 12 22.18 -5.18 6.54
N ASP A 13 22.72 -6.28 5.99
CA ASP A 13 22.30 -7.68 6.19
C ASP A 13 22.97 -8.39 7.38
N LYS A 14 23.68 -7.65 8.24
CA LYS A 14 24.38 -8.21 9.41
C LYS A 14 23.72 -7.80 10.73
N ASP A 15 23.37 -8.80 11.54
CA ASP A 15 22.85 -8.60 12.90
C ASP A 15 23.94 -8.19 13.93
N VAL A 16 25.22 -8.35 13.59
CA VAL A 16 26.36 -8.14 14.49
C VAL A 16 27.48 -7.39 13.78
N CYS A 17 28.21 -6.55 14.52
CA CYS A 17 29.30 -5.76 13.97
C CYS A 17 30.46 -6.69 13.62
N TRP A 18 30.92 -6.66 12.36
CA TRP A 18 32.01 -7.53 11.95
C TRP A 18 33.35 -7.20 12.64
N ARG A 19 33.49 -5.97 13.18
CA ARG A 19 34.71 -5.51 13.85
C ARG A 19 34.70 -5.73 15.36
N CYS A 20 33.70 -5.20 16.06
CA CYS A 20 33.65 -5.23 17.53
C CYS A 20 32.66 -6.24 18.13
N GLN A 21 32.00 -7.05 17.29
CA GLN A 21 31.05 -8.08 17.70
C GLN A 21 29.84 -7.57 18.52
N THR A 22 29.60 -6.25 18.53
CA THR A 22 28.42 -5.65 19.17
C THR A 22 27.18 -5.91 18.30
N PRO A 23 26.02 -6.28 18.88
CA PRO A 23 24.78 -6.42 18.13
C PRO A 23 24.37 -5.10 17.48
N LEU A 24 23.98 -5.16 16.20
CA LEU A 24 23.53 -3.99 15.45
C LEU A 24 22.03 -3.76 15.63
N PRO A 25 21.57 -2.50 15.56
CA PRO A 25 20.15 -2.21 15.57
C PRO A 25 19.50 -2.82 14.32
N LYS A 26 18.50 -3.69 14.51
CA LYS A 26 17.71 -4.23 13.40
C LYS A 26 16.99 -3.09 12.70
N VAL A 27 17.35 -2.84 11.45
CA VAL A 27 16.52 -2.04 10.55
C VAL A 27 15.28 -2.87 10.30
N THR A 28 14.21 -2.61 11.06
CA THR A 28 12.94 -3.28 10.80
C THR A 28 12.51 -2.84 9.42
N ASP A 29 12.56 -3.75 8.45
CA ASP A 29 11.90 -3.55 7.17
C ASP A 29 10.46 -3.13 7.47
N GLN A 30 10.18 -1.84 7.31
CA GLN A 30 8.84 -1.30 7.35
C GLN A 30 8.11 -2.04 6.23
N LYS A 31 7.43 -3.14 6.56
CA LYS A 31 6.72 -3.98 5.60
C LYS A 31 5.84 -3.05 4.78
N LYS A 32 6.27 -2.77 3.55
CA LYS A 32 5.62 -1.83 2.65
C LYS A 32 4.16 -2.29 2.55
N LYS A 33 3.22 -1.50 3.08
CA LYS A 33 1.80 -1.87 3.09
C LYS A 33 1.40 -2.13 1.65
N ARG A 34 1.23 -3.40 1.27
CA ARG A 34 0.80 -3.74 -0.09
C ARG A 34 -0.61 -3.17 -0.26
N PRO A 35 -0.91 -2.48 -1.36
CA PRO A 35 -2.26 -2.01 -1.61
C PRO A 35 -3.20 -3.22 -1.58
N ARG A 36 -4.33 -3.10 -0.86
CA ARG A 36 -5.31 -4.18 -0.84
C ARG A 36 -5.91 -4.31 -2.24
N THR A 37 -5.70 -5.47 -2.86
CA THR A 37 -6.23 -5.85 -4.16
C THR A 37 -7.37 -6.84 -4.00
N PHE A 38 -8.41 -6.72 -4.82
CA PHE A 38 -9.52 -7.65 -4.92
C PHE A 38 -9.75 -8.00 -6.39
N ALA A 39 -9.81 -9.30 -6.71
CA ALA A 39 -9.91 -9.82 -8.08
C ALA A 39 -8.88 -9.22 -9.06
N GLY A 40 -7.64 -9.03 -8.62
CA GLY A 40 -6.53 -8.51 -9.44
C GLY A 40 -6.45 -6.98 -9.54
N PHE A 41 -7.42 -6.23 -9.02
CA PHE A 41 -7.46 -4.77 -9.09
C PHE A 41 -7.44 -4.10 -7.71
N PRO A 42 -6.96 -2.85 -7.58
CA PRO A 42 -6.97 -2.12 -6.31
C PRO A 42 -8.41 -1.82 -5.85
N ILE A 43 -8.68 -1.90 -4.54
CA ILE A 43 -10.02 -1.67 -3.96
C ILE A 43 -10.65 -0.34 -4.40
N TRP A 44 -9.85 0.72 -4.55
CA TRP A 44 -10.36 2.02 -4.97
C TRP A 44 -11.04 1.99 -6.35
N MET A 45 -10.58 1.14 -7.25
CA MET A 45 -11.19 0.96 -8.57
C MET A 45 -12.61 0.41 -8.47
N TRP A 46 -12.84 -0.54 -7.55
CA TRP A 46 -14.17 -1.10 -7.29
C TRP A 46 -15.12 -0.06 -6.69
N ILE A 47 -14.63 0.81 -5.81
CA ILE A 47 -15.41 1.92 -5.26
C ILE A 47 -15.89 2.85 -6.37
N VAL A 48 -15.01 3.23 -7.29
CA VAL A 48 -15.36 4.06 -8.45
C VAL A 48 -16.38 3.37 -9.35
N LEU A 49 -16.21 2.07 -9.61
CA LEU A 49 -17.12 1.31 -10.47
C LEU A 49 -18.52 1.16 -9.86
N ILE A 50 -18.62 0.93 -8.55
CA ILE A 50 -19.89 0.89 -7.83
C ILE A 50 -20.58 2.27 -7.85
N LEU A 51 -19.83 3.35 -7.61
CA LEU A 51 -20.37 4.71 -7.65
C LEU A 51 -20.87 5.09 -9.05
N LEU A 52 -20.12 4.74 -10.10
CA LEU A 52 -20.52 4.96 -11.48
C LEU A 52 -21.79 4.18 -11.80
N PHE A 53 -21.83 2.88 -11.45
CA PHE A 53 -23.00 2.03 -11.68
C PHE A 53 -24.24 2.54 -10.92
N ALA A 54 -24.08 2.99 -9.68
CA ALA A 54 -25.15 3.58 -8.90
C ALA A 54 -25.66 4.89 -9.55
N ALA A 55 -24.76 5.79 -9.95
CA ALA A 55 -25.11 7.04 -10.61
C ALA A 55 -25.85 6.81 -11.94
N THR A 56 -25.39 5.87 -12.77
CA THR A 56 -26.07 5.52 -14.02
C THR A 56 -27.43 4.89 -13.76
N SER A 57 -27.52 3.97 -12.80
CA SER A 57 -28.78 3.30 -12.44
C SER A 57 -29.82 4.30 -11.92
N PHE A 58 -29.39 5.21 -11.06
CA PHE A 58 -30.24 6.28 -10.52
C PHE A 58 -30.66 7.27 -11.63
N GLY A 59 -29.74 7.58 -12.55
CA GLY A 59 -30.05 8.37 -13.74
C GLY A 59 -31.13 7.72 -14.60
N GLN A 60 -31.03 6.42 -14.89
CA GLN A 60 -32.07 5.73 -15.65
C GLN A 60 -33.44 5.80 -14.95
N CYS A 61 -33.50 5.66 -13.62
CA CYS A 61 -34.76 5.79 -12.87
C CYS A 61 -35.36 7.21 -12.94
N MET A 62 -34.53 8.26 -12.96
CA MET A 62 -35.00 9.65 -12.96
C MET A 62 -35.25 10.20 -14.38
N PHE A 63 -34.60 9.67 -15.41
CA PHE A 63 -34.66 10.22 -16.78
C PHE A 63 -35.49 9.39 -17.77
N VAL A 64 -35.73 8.09 -17.53
CA VAL A 64 -36.52 7.23 -18.45
C VAL A 64 -38.04 7.31 -18.17
N GLY A 65 -38.46 8.08 -17.16
CA GLY A 65 -39.86 8.29 -16.78
C GLY A 65 -40.55 9.51 -17.41
N VAL A 66 -39.98 10.16 -18.44
CA VAL A 66 -40.69 11.20 -19.21
C VAL A 66 -41.36 10.52 -20.41
N PRO A 67 -42.68 10.23 -20.37
CA PRO A 67 -43.39 9.86 -21.57
C PRO A 67 -43.32 11.04 -22.55
N GLY A 68 -42.67 10.82 -23.69
CA GLY A 68 -42.77 11.73 -24.81
C GLY A 68 -44.24 11.91 -25.18
N SER A 69 -44.63 13.17 -25.26
CA SER A 69 -45.88 13.71 -25.81
C SER A 69 -46.38 13.00 -27.06
#